data_AF-A0A0F9X560-F1
#
_entry.id   AF-A0A0F9X560-F1
#
_cell.length_a   1.000
_cell.length_b   1.000
_cell.length_c   1.000
_cell.angle_alpha   90.00
_cell.angle_beta   90.00
_cell.angle_gamma   90.00
#
_symmetry.space_group_name_H-M   'P 1'
#
loop_
_entity.id
_entity.type
_entity.pdbx_description
1 polymer ?
#
loop_
_entity_poly.entity_id
_entity_poly.type
_entity_poly.pdbx_seq_one_letter_code
_entity_poly.pdbx_strand_id
1 'polypeptide(L)'
;MSVVNTAVDTNSKGGPIADFAFDESLIEWTVPKSDWLEIHDKSFDGVATSAYIFDAQGRVLLVQRAAHDSMPNLWETPGGAVDAGDDSILAG
;
A
#
# COMPACT_ATOMS: atom_id res chain seq x y z
N MET A 1 0.00 6.27 20.90
CA MET A 1 -0.14 4.85 21.31
C MET A 1 -0.31 4.02 20.03
N SER A 2 -0.27 2.68 20.08
CA SER A 2 -0.50 1.84 18.89
C SER A 2 -2.00 1.54 18.73
N VAL A 3 -2.53 1.66 17.52
CA VAL A 3 -3.92 1.30 17.20
C VAL A 3 -3.95 -0.08 16.55
N VAL A 4 -4.88 -0.93 16.98
CA VAL A 4 -5.06 -2.31 16.47
C VAL A 4 -5.91 -2.25 15.20
N ASN A 5 -5.41 -2.80 14.09
CA ASN A 5 -6.18 -2.93 12.86
C ASN A 5 -7.05 -4.19 12.91
N THR A 6 -8.35 -4.07 13.15
CA THR A 6 -9.28 -5.21 13.03
C THR A 6 -9.79 -5.32 11.59
N ALA A 7 -9.00 -5.88 10.69
CA ALA A 7 -9.51 -6.33 9.39
C ALA A 7 -10.47 -7.52 9.60
N VAL A 8 -11.64 -7.49 8.94
CA VAL A 8 -12.61 -8.59 8.99
C VAL A 8 -12.36 -9.47 7.78
N ASP A 9 -11.77 -10.65 8.01
CA ASP A 9 -11.49 -11.62 6.96
C ASP A 9 -12.79 -12.13 6.30
N THR A 10 -13.08 -11.67 5.08
CA THR A 10 -14.23 -12.13 4.29
C THR A 10 -13.89 -13.26 3.32
N ASN A 11 -12.63 -13.68 3.15
CA ASN A 11 -12.29 -14.62 2.07
C ASN A 11 -10.99 -15.44 2.18
N SER A 12 -10.26 -15.39 3.29
CA SER A 12 -9.03 -16.16 3.48
C SER A 12 -9.36 -17.50 4.12
N LYS A 13 -8.72 -18.58 3.67
CA LYS A 13 -8.85 -19.92 4.27
C LYS A 13 -8.13 -20.02 5.61
N GLY A 14 -8.56 -19.23 6.61
CA GLY A 14 -8.21 -19.38 8.02
C GLY A 14 -6.72 -19.25 8.36
N GLY A 15 -5.98 -18.41 7.62
CA GLY A 15 -4.65 -17.99 8.05
C GLY A 15 -4.75 -17.03 9.25
N PRO A 16 -3.75 -16.95 10.14
CA PRO A 16 -3.74 -15.93 11.19
C PRO A 16 -3.80 -14.55 10.54
N ILE A 17 -4.81 -13.74 10.89
CA ILE A 17 -4.84 -12.31 10.56
C ILE A 17 -3.65 -11.70 11.31
N ALA A 18 -2.71 -11.11 10.58
CA ALA A 18 -1.59 -10.44 11.20
C ALA A 18 -2.09 -9.16 11.88
N ASP A 19 -1.94 -9.09 13.21
CA ASP A 19 -2.22 -7.89 14.00
C ASP A 19 -1.03 -6.93 13.86
N PHE A 20 -1.06 -6.10 12.82
CA PHE A 20 -0.03 -5.10 12.59
C PHE A 20 -0.36 -3.82 13.36
N ALA A 21 0.44 -3.54 14.38
CA ALA A 21 0.43 -2.25 15.06
C ALA A 21 1.03 -1.17 14.13
N PHE A 22 0.30 -0.08 13.94
CA PHE A 22 0.78 1.13 13.27
C PHE A 22 0.73 2.33 14.23
N ASP A 23 1.54 3.35 13.91
CA ASP A 23 1.57 4.60 14.69
C ASP A 23 0.29 5.40 14.48
N GLU A 24 -0.23 6.06 15.51
CA GLU A 24 -1.46 6.89 15.46
C GLU A 24 -1.46 7.93 14.33
N SER A 25 -0.29 8.38 13.86
CA SER A 25 -0.19 9.27 12.69
C SER A 25 -0.74 8.67 11.40
N LEU A 26 -0.90 7.35 11.32
CA LEU A 26 -1.42 6.65 10.15
C LEU A 26 -2.93 6.38 10.23
N ILE A 27 -3.63 6.88 11.26
CA ILE A 27 -5.05 6.58 11.48
C ILE A 27 -5.95 6.97 10.30
N GLU A 28 -5.65 8.05 9.58
CA GLU A 28 -6.45 8.48 8.42
C GLU A 28 -6.41 7.48 7.25
N TRP A 29 -5.41 6.60 7.21
CA TRP A 29 -5.21 5.60 6.15
C TRP A 29 -5.95 4.28 6.44
N THR A 30 -6.66 4.19 7.56
CA THR A 30 -7.42 3.00 7.99
C THR A 30 -8.78 2.84 7.30
N VAL A 31 -9.02 3.59 6.23
CA VAL A 31 -10.27 3.55 5.44
C VAL A 31 -9.99 3.04 4.03
N PRO A 32 -11.00 2.50 3.31
CA PRO A 32 -10.87 2.14 1.92
C PRO A 32 -10.35 3.30 1.06
N LYS A 33 -9.64 3.01 -0.03
CA LYS A 33 -9.04 4.06 -0.88
C LYS A 33 -10.07 5.04 -1.46
N SER A 34 -11.29 4.57 -1.74
CA SER A 34 -12.39 5.42 -2.22
C SER A 34 -12.73 6.51 -1.21
N ASP A 35 -12.87 6.11 0.04
CA ASP A 35 -13.28 6.97 1.14
C ASP A 35 -12.17 7.97 1.43
N TRP A 36 -10.91 7.52 1.43
CA TRP A 36 -9.77 8.42 1.57
C TRP A 36 -9.74 9.49 0.48
N LEU A 37 -9.93 9.11 -0.80
CA LEU A 37 -9.96 10.06 -1.91
C LEU A 37 -11.10 11.07 -1.79
N GLU A 38 -12.30 10.63 -1.38
CA GLU A 38 -13.46 11.48 -1.13
C GLU A 38 -13.21 12.47 0.01
N ILE A 39 -12.76 11.97 1.18
CA ILE A 39 -12.46 12.78 2.37
C ILE A 39 -11.45 13.88 2.04
N HIS A 40 -10.48 13.58 1.18
CA HIS A 40 -9.40 14.51 0.82
C HIS A 40 -9.67 15.33 -0.44
N ASP A 41 -10.88 15.26 -1.01
CA ASP A 41 -11.29 15.97 -2.24
C ASP A 41 -10.27 15.75 -3.37
N LYS A 42 -9.99 14.48 -3.69
CA LYS A 42 -9.04 14.07 -4.73
C LYS A 42 -9.76 13.43 -5.90
N SER A 43 -9.42 13.89 -7.10
CA SER A 43 -9.96 13.37 -8.37
C SER A 43 -9.06 12.31 -9.02
N PHE A 44 -8.23 11.62 -8.24
CA PHE A 44 -7.34 10.57 -8.75
C PHE A 44 -8.06 9.23 -8.83
N ASP A 45 -7.67 8.38 -9.76
CA ASP A 45 -8.26 7.04 -9.93
C ASP A 45 -7.80 6.03 -8.87
N GLY A 46 -6.77 6.36 -8.08
CA GLY A 46 -6.26 5.45 -7.07
C GLY A 46 -5.16 6.04 -6.19
N VAL A 47 -4.73 5.20 -5.25
CA VAL A 47 -3.63 5.46 -4.33
C VAL A 47 -2.58 4.38 -4.59
N ALA A 48 -1.31 4.78 -4.61
CA ALA A 48 -0.18 3.89 -4.77
C ALA A 48 0.94 4.27 -3.80
N THR A 49 1.77 3.29 -3.45
CA THR A 49 2.92 3.47 -2.55
C THR A 49 4.18 3.02 -3.24
N SER A 50 5.29 3.71 -2.96
CA SER A 50 6.63 3.27 -3.33
C SER A 50 7.59 3.39 -2.15
N ALA A 51 8.63 2.56 -2.16
CA ALA A 51 9.64 2.51 -1.11
C ALA A 51 11.03 2.79 -1.68
N TYR A 52 11.74 3.73 -1.05
CA TYR A 52 13.17 3.93 -1.29
C TYR A 52 13.96 3.07 -0.31
N ILE A 53 14.61 2.03 -0.83
CA ILE A 53 15.37 1.08 -0.03
C ILE A 53 16.85 1.27 -0.35
N PHE A 54 17.64 1.61 0.66
CA PHE A 54 19.08 1.87 0.52
C PHE A 54 19.88 0.73 1.13
N ASP A 55 20.97 0.36 0.47
CA ASP A 55 21.98 -0.51 1.07
C ASP A 55 23.02 0.27 1.89
N ALA A 56 23.94 -0.45 2.54
CA ALA A 56 25.01 0.15 3.35
C ALA A 56 26.00 1.03 2.55
N GLN A 57 25.98 0.97 1.21
CA GLN A 57 26.79 1.78 0.31
C GLN A 57 26.02 3.01 -0.22
N GLY A 58 24.77 3.20 0.21
CA GLY A 58 23.92 4.31 -0.24
C GLY A 58 23.31 4.11 -1.63
N ARG A 59 23.33 2.88 -2.18
CA ARG A 59 22.67 2.57 -3.45
C ARG A 59 21.19 2.28 -3.22
N VAL A 60 20.34 2.69 -4.15
CA VAL A 60 18.88 2.46 -4.08
C VAL A 60 18.47 1.20 -4.84
N LEU A 61 17.58 0.41 -4.25
CA LEU A 61 16.91 -0.69 -4.95
C LEU A 61 15.90 -0.13 -5.95
N LEU A 62 16.04 -0.54 -7.20
CA LEU A 62 15.07 -0.30 -8.26
C LEU A 62 14.63 -1.64 -8.86
N VAL A 63 13.40 -1.68 -9.34
CA VAL A 63 12.87 -2.78 -10.16
C VAL A 63 12.76 -2.31 -11.61
N GLN A 64 13.05 -3.21 -12.54
CA GLN A 64 12.84 -2.94 -13.96
C GLN A 64 11.51 -3.56 -14.39
N ARG A 65 10.62 -2.74 -14.95
CA ARG A 65 9.37 -3.22 -15.54
C ARG A 65 9.64 -4.18 -16.68
N ALA A 66 8.76 -5.17 -16.82
CA ALA A 66 8.87 -6.14 -17.90
C ALA A 66 8.75 -5.43 -19.27
N ALA A 67 9.44 -5.98 -20.28
CA ALA A 67 9.46 -5.41 -21.63
C ALA A 67 8.07 -5.38 -22.32
N HIS A 68 7.08 -6.09 -21.79
CA HIS A 68 5.71 -6.19 -22.31
C HIS A 68 4.67 -5.48 -21.43
N ASP A 69 5.12 -4.66 -20.49
CA ASP A 69 4.27 -3.89 -19.58
C ASP A 69 4.00 -2.47 -20.13
N SER A 70 3.08 -1.71 -19.50
CA SER A 70 2.62 -0.38 -19.92
C SER A 70 3.68 0.74 -19.89
N MET A 71 4.89 0.46 -19.41
CA MET A 71 6.07 1.32 -19.47
C MET A 71 7.32 0.43 -19.58
N PRO A 72 7.66 -0.04 -20.78
CA PRO A 72 8.60 -1.15 -20.93
C PRO A 72 10.02 -0.78 -20.52
N ASN A 73 10.68 -1.66 -19.76
CA ASN A 73 12.07 -1.52 -19.30
C ASN A 73 12.36 -0.29 -18.42
N LEU A 74 11.32 0.39 -17.93
CA LEU A 74 11.46 1.49 -16.97
C LEU A 74 12.02 0.96 -15.65
N TRP A 75 13.00 1.68 -15.10
CA TRP A 75 13.48 1.45 -13.75
C TRP A 75 12.74 2.36 -12.78
N GLU A 76 12.12 1.77 -11.76
CA GLU A 76 11.33 2.48 -10.75
C GLU A 76 11.59 1.95 -9.34
N THR A 77 11.15 2.69 -8.32
CA THR A 77 11.18 2.19 -6.94
C THR A 77 10.18 1.05 -6.78
N PRO A 78 10.47 0.03 -5.94
CA PRO A 78 9.48 -0.98 -5.60
C PRO A 78 8.22 -0.35 -5.02
N GLY A 79 7.05 -0.86 -5.43
CA GLY A 79 5.78 -0.28 -5.04
C GLY A 79 4.59 -1.02 -5.65
N GLY A 80 3.39 -0.47 -5.42
CA GLY A 80 2.13 -1.03 -5.91
C GLY A 80 0.95 -0.09 -5.69
N ALA A 81 -0.16 -0.37 -6.37
CA ALA A 81 -1.43 0.31 -6.14
C ALA A 81 -2.24 -0.39 -5.05
N VAL A 82 -3.04 0.36 -4.31
CA VAL A 82 -4.03 -0.18 -3.37
C VAL A 82 -5.17 -0.81 -4.17
N ASP A 83 -5.60 -2.02 -3.83
CA ASP A 83 -6.67 -2.70 -4.53
C ASP A 83 -8.04 -2.11 -4.17
N ALA A 84 -9.01 -2.22 -5.08
CA ALA A 84 -10.35 -1.68 -4.85
C ALA A 84 -11.15 -2.48 -3.81
N GLY A 85 -10.75 -3.72 -3.54
CA GLY A 85 -11.38 -4.58 -2.54
C GLY A 85 -10.73 -4.52 -1.16
N ASP A 86 -9.69 -3.69 -0.97
CA ASP A 86 -9.02 -3.58 0.31
C ASP A 86 -9.88 -2.81 1.32
N ASP A 87 -10.08 -3.40 2.51
CA ASP A 87 -10.85 -2.78 3.59
C ASP A 87 -10.19 -1.48 4.11
N SER A 88 -8.88 -1.32 3.88
CA SER A 88 -8.17 -0.06 4.14
C SER A 88 -6.93 0.07 3.27
N ILE A 89 -6.38 1.28 3.13
CA ILE A 89 -5.08 1.49 2.49
C ILE A 89 -3.96 0.74 3.23
N LEU A 90 -4.14 0.41 4.51
CA LEU A 90 -3.19 -0.33 5.34
C LEU A 90 -3.43 -1.85 5.37
N ALA A 91 -4.27 -2.42 4.51
CA ALA A 91 -4.67 -3.83 4.52
C ALA A 91 -3.57 -4.85 4.12
N GLY A 92 -2.31 -4.43 4.06
CA GLY A 92 -1.16 -5.26 3.64
C GLY A 92 -0.84 -6.44 4.55
#